data_AF-A0A3M0G3Q7-F1
#
_entry.id   AF-A0A3M0G3Q7-F1
#
_cell.length_a   1.000
_cell.length_b   1.000
_cell.length_c   1.000
_cell.angle_alpha   90.00
_cell.angle_beta   90.00
_cell.angle_gamma   90.00
#
_symmetry.space_group_name_H-M   'P 1'
#
loop_
_entity.id
_entity.type
_entity.pdbx_description
1 polymer ?
#
loop_
_entity_poly.entity_id
_entity_poly.type
_entity_poly.pdbx_seq_one_letter_code
_entity_poly.pdbx_strand_id
1 'polypeptide(L)'
;MKSLLSLCIFTISLMATAQGRFDNVQIKVEPVGDDIYMLVGAGGNIGISVGEDGVFMIDDQFAPLSDKIMAAIKTVSDKPVKFLVNTHFHGDHSGGNANFEAAGAMIVAHDNVRKRLAENEKTADAGLPVITFSEDATFYMNGNDIFITHVHEAHTDGDALIYFAQSNVLHTGDTFFNGRFPYIDLARGGSITGDIAAAAKGLMLINDETKIIPGHGPMGTKEDYKKYNTMLKTVAGNISDAIQAGKTEDQVVADGSLTNDFFTDEETKDDFISGEKFRRTIYQSLIKEKETNIIED
;
A
#
# COMPACT_ATOMS: atom_id res chain seq x y z
N MET A 1 -22.73 36.59 52.02
CA MET A 1 -21.65 36.84 51.05
C MET A 1 -21.17 35.51 50.48
N LYS A 2 -21.58 35.18 49.26
CA LYS A 2 -21.01 34.09 48.46
C LYS A 2 -20.32 34.74 47.27
N SER A 3 -19.02 34.55 47.13
CA SER A 3 -18.25 34.90 45.91
C SER A 3 -17.24 33.76 45.74
N LEU A 4 -17.49 32.86 44.78
CA LEU A 4 -16.81 32.81 43.47
C LEU A 4 -15.28 32.89 43.60
N LEU A 5 -14.60 31.76 43.42
CA LEU A 5 -13.23 31.72 42.93
C LEU A 5 -13.11 30.70 41.80
N SER A 6 -12.45 31.15 40.74
CA SER A 6 -12.41 30.63 39.37
C SER A 6 -12.01 29.17 39.21
N LEU A 7 -12.75 28.53 38.31
CA LEU A 7 -12.34 27.36 37.54
C LEU A 7 -11.35 27.83 36.45
N CYS A 8 -10.11 27.36 36.51
CA CYS A 8 -9.16 27.45 35.39
C CYS A 8 -8.19 26.27 35.45
N ILE A 9 -7.77 25.85 34.25
CA ILE A 9 -6.80 24.79 33.93
C ILE A 9 -7.42 23.40 33.78
N PHE A 10 -7.98 23.14 32.59
CA PHE A 10 -8.05 21.78 32.03
C PHE A 10 -7.86 21.84 30.51
N THR A 11 -6.67 22.25 30.06
CA THR A 11 -6.29 22.24 28.64
C THR A 11 -4.80 21.91 28.48
N ILE A 12 -4.36 20.74 28.98
CA ILE A 12 -3.02 20.19 28.67
C ILE A 12 -3.08 18.65 28.45
N SER A 13 -4.19 18.12 27.90
CA SER A 13 -4.35 16.65 27.78
C SER A 13 -4.34 16.11 26.35
N LEU A 14 -4.30 16.97 25.30
CA LEU A 14 -4.37 16.49 23.91
C LEU A 14 -3.04 16.38 23.16
N MET A 15 -1.93 16.93 23.67
CA MET A 15 -0.63 16.83 22.97
C MET A 15 0.19 15.58 23.32
N ALA A 16 -0.12 14.88 24.41
CA ALA A 16 0.69 13.75 24.87
C ALA A 16 0.42 12.42 24.12
N THR A 17 -0.62 12.32 23.30
CA THR A 17 -1.01 11.06 22.65
C THR A 17 -0.29 10.79 21.33
N ALA A 18 0.30 11.81 20.69
CA ALA A 18 0.98 11.64 19.41
C ALA A 18 2.43 11.10 19.55
N GLN A 19 3.08 11.36 20.70
CA GLN A 19 4.54 11.23 20.81
C GLN A 19 5.03 9.79 21.08
N GLY A 20 4.13 8.84 21.37
CA GLY A 20 4.48 7.45 21.69
C GLY A 20 3.81 6.38 20.82
N ARG A 21 3.14 6.75 19.72
CA ARG A 21 2.39 5.79 18.87
C ARG A 21 3.25 4.61 18.39
N PHE A 22 4.53 4.87 18.10
CA PHE A 22 5.43 3.89 17.49
C PHE A 22 6.40 3.23 18.49
N ASP A 23 6.40 3.65 19.77
CA ASP A 23 7.39 3.23 20.77
C ASP A 23 7.36 1.71 21.01
N ASN A 24 6.16 1.15 21.07
CA ASN A 24 5.95 -0.28 21.34
C ASN A 24 5.90 -1.14 20.06
N VAL A 25 5.96 -0.54 18.87
CA VAL A 25 5.95 -1.28 17.61
C VAL A 25 7.23 -2.12 17.51
N GLN A 26 7.07 -3.40 17.23
CA GLN A 26 8.14 -4.34 16.91
C GLN A 26 8.13 -4.59 15.41
N ILE A 27 9.30 -4.64 14.80
CA ILE A 27 9.45 -5.04 13.39
C ILE A 27 9.71 -6.54 13.38
N LYS A 28 8.73 -7.30 12.88
CA LYS A 28 8.85 -8.75 12.72
C LYS A 28 9.46 -9.06 11.36
N VAL A 29 10.47 -9.92 11.34
CA VAL A 29 11.09 -10.42 10.10
C VAL A 29 10.53 -11.81 9.80
N GLU A 30 9.91 -11.98 8.64
CA GLU A 30 9.34 -13.24 8.19
C GLU A 30 10.07 -13.73 6.93
N PRO A 31 10.67 -14.93 6.93
CA PRO A 31 11.30 -15.48 5.73
C PRO A 31 10.23 -15.85 4.69
N VAL A 32 10.41 -15.35 3.47
CA VAL A 32 9.54 -15.64 2.32
C VAL A 32 10.23 -16.63 1.39
N GLY A 33 11.53 -16.44 1.13
CA GLY A 33 12.37 -17.37 0.39
C GLY A 33 13.73 -17.52 1.08
N ASP A 34 14.72 -18.04 0.36
CA ASP A 34 16.08 -18.20 0.88
C ASP A 34 16.76 -16.84 1.14
N ASP A 35 16.52 -15.86 0.27
CA ASP A 35 17.10 -14.52 0.29
C ASP A 35 16.06 -13.40 0.41
N ILE A 36 14.77 -13.74 0.43
CA ILE A 36 13.65 -12.79 0.50
C ILE A 36 12.97 -12.84 1.86
N TYR A 37 12.76 -11.66 2.46
CA TYR A 37 12.05 -11.51 3.73
C TYR A 37 10.96 -10.46 3.63
N MET A 38 9.88 -10.66 4.39
CA MET A 38 8.83 -9.69 4.63
C MET A 38 9.01 -9.10 6.03
N LEU A 39 9.06 -7.78 6.14
CA LEU A 39 9.13 -7.06 7.40
C LEU A 39 7.76 -6.46 7.72
N VAL A 40 7.20 -6.87 8.86
CA VAL A 40 5.86 -6.46 9.32
C VAL A 40 6.02 -5.51 10.50
N GLY A 41 5.33 -4.37 10.43
CA GLY A 41 5.36 -3.33 11.47
C GLY A 41 3.99 -2.67 11.65
N ALA A 42 3.96 -1.34 11.65
CA ALA A 42 2.72 -0.58 11.83
C ALA A 42 2.21 0.11 10.56
N GLY A 43 3.00 0.11 9.48
CA GLY A 43 2.62 0.58 8.15
C GLY A 43 2.47 -0.56 7.15
N GLY A 44 2.76 -0.28 5.88
CA GLY A 44 2.84 -1.29 4.84
C GLY A 44 3.89 -2.38 5.13
N ASN A 45 3.66 -3.59 4.62
CA ASN A 45 4.68 -4.62 4.64
C ASN A 45 5.85 -4.20 3.75
N ILE A 46 7.06 -4.48 4.23
CA ILE A 46 8.30 -4.22 3.52
C ILE A 46 8.79 -5.54 2.93
N GLY A 47 9.22 -5.53 1.66
CA GLY A 47 9.97 -6.64 1.07
C GLY A 47 11.48 -6.35 1.08
N ILE A 48 12.32 -7.33 1.43
CA ILE A 48 13.77 -7.21 1.25
C ILE A 48 14.35 -8.44 0.53
N SER A 49 15.27 -8.21 -0.39
CA SER A 49 16.22 -9.21 -0.89
C SER A 49 17.61 -8.92 -0.32
N VAL A 50 18.26 -9.93 0.24
CA VAL A 50 19.58 -9.81 0.87
C VAL A 50 20.61 -10.69 0.19
N GLY A 51 21.81 -10.18 -0.02
CA GLY A 51 22.91 -10.95 -0.62
C GLY A 51 24.18 -10.12 -0.78
N GLU A 52 25.12 -10.62 -1.58
CA GLU A 52 26.45 -10.01 -1.71
C GLU A 52 26.43 -8.59 -2.29
N ASP A 53 25.44 -8.28 -3.13
CA ASP A 53 25.32 -6.99 -3.83
C ASP A 53 24.77 -5.86 -2.93
N GLY A 54 24.25 -6.20 -1.75
CA GLY A 54 23.57 -5.30 -0.83
C GLY A 54 22.14 -5.76 -0.51
N VAL A 55 21.44 -4.95 0.28
CA VAL A 55 20.00 -5.13 0.51
C VAL A 55 19.22 -4.31 -0.54
N PHE A 56 18.34 -4.99 -1.27
CA PHE A 56 17.30 -4.36 -2.10
C PHE A 56 16.01 -4.35 -1.28
N MET A 57 15.49 -3.17 -1.01
CA MET A 57 14.36 -2.95 -0.11
C MET A 57 13.18 -2.37 -0.88
N ILE A 58 11.97 -2.83 -0.57
CA ILE A 58 10.71 -2.37 -1.12
C ILE A 58 9.89 -1.79 0.03
N ASP A 59 9.56 -0.49 -0.09
CA ASP A 59 8.88 0.33 0.92
C ASP A 59 9.61 0.42 2.28
N ASP A 60 9.24 1.38 3.11
CA ASP A 60 10.00 1.70 4.33
C ASP A 60 9.20 2.15 5.55
N GLN A 61 7.88 2.00 5.51
CA GLN A 61 6.96 2.40 6.57
C GLN A 61 7.10 3.87 6.98
N PHE A 62 6.76 4.18 8.24
CA PHE A 62 6.79 5.54 8.77
C PHE A 62 8.19 5.92 9.27
N ALA A 63 8.57 7.19 9.11
CA ALA A 63 9.87 7.72 9.55
C ALA A 63 10.31 7.30 10.97
N PRO A 64 9.43 7.34 12.01
CA PRO A 64 9.83 6.94 13.37
C PRO A 64 10.22 5.46 13.53
N LEU A 65 9.96 4.61 12.52
CA LEU A 65 10.29 3.19 12.54
C LEU A 65 11.63 2.87 11.87
N SER A 66 12.26 3.81 11.14
CA SER A 66 13.45 3.53 10.33
C SER A 66 14.59 2.89 11.11
N ASP A 67 14.88 3.33 12.34
CA ASP A 67 15.91 2.73 13.19
C ASP A 67 15.60 1.28 13.57
N LYS A 68 14.32 0.99 13.86
CA LYS A 68 13.86 -0.37 14.20
C LYS A 68 13.90 -1.28 12.97
N ILE A 69 13.57 -0.73 11.79
CA ILE A 69 13.62 -1.46 10.52
C ILE A 69 15.08 -1.78 10.16
N MET A 70 15.98 -0.79 10.25
CA MET A 70 17.42 -1.03 10.05
C MET A 70 17.98 -2.06 11.04
N ALA A 71 17.54 -2.03 12.30
CA ALA A 71 17.92 -3.04 13.29
C ALA A 71 17.39 -4.44 12.92
N ALA A 72 16.16 -4.54 12.40
CA ALA A 72 15.57 -5.80 11.94
C ALA A 72 16.32 -6.35 10.71
N ILE A 73 16.65 -5.51 9.73
CA ILE A 73 17.45 -5.89 8.56
C ILE A 73 18.81 -6.47 8.99
N LYS A 74 19.46 -5.86 10.01
CA LYS A 74 20.73 -6.35 10.57
C LYS A 74 20.67 -7.75 11.17
N THR A 75 19.49 -8.28 11.47
CA THR A 75 19.35 -9.66 11.97
C THR A 75 19.51 -10.71 10.87
N VAL A 76 19.40 -10.30 9.60
CA VAL A 76 19.48 -11.19 8.42
C VAL A 76 20.57 -10.78 7.43
N SER A 77 21.13 -9.57 7.53
CA SER A 77 22.23 -9.12 6.66
C SER A 77 23.08 -8.01 7.30
N ASP A 78 24.40 -8.11 7.18
CA ASP A 78 25.35 -7.05 7.55
C ASP A 78 25.60 -6.03 6.42
N LYS A 79 24.98 -6.25 5.25
CA LYS A 79 25.18 -5.39 4.07
C LYS A 79 24.27 -4.16 4.16
N PRO A 80 24.67 -3.01 3.57
CA PRO A 80 23.84 -1.81 3.57
C PRO A 80 22.60 -1.97 2.67
N VAL A 81 21.54 -1.22 2.98
CA VAL A 81 20.45 -0.96 2.04
C VAL A 81 20.99 -0.11 0.91
N LYS A 82 21.05 -0.71 -0.29
CA LYS A 82 21.63 -0.07 -1.48
C LYS A 82 20.56 0.62 -2.31
N PHE A 83 19.41 -0.04 -2.45
CA PHE A 83 18.24 0.50 -3.13
C PHE A 83 17.03 0.38 -2.22
N LEU A 84 16.26 1.45 -2.19
CA LEU A 84 14.91 1.50 -1.61
C LEU A 84 13.95 1.82 -2.75
N VAL A 85 13.03 0.90 -3.05
CA VAL A 85 12.02 1.05 -4.09
C VAL A 85 10.68 1.33 -3.44
N ASN A 86 10.09 2.50 -3.69
CA ASN A 86 8.71 2.75 -3.25
C ASN A 86 7.72 2.20 -4.28
N THR A 87 6.75 1.41 -3.81
CA THR A 87 5.65 0.90 -4.63
C THR A 87 4.70 2.02 -5.03
N HIS A 88 4.45 2.96 -4.12
CA HIS A 88 3.64 4.16 -4.31
C HIS A 88 4.04 5.22 -3.26
N PHE A 89 3.33 6.36 -3.20
CA PHE A 89 3.79 7.54 -2.44
C PHE A 89 3.19 7.69 -1.03
N HIS A 90 2.33 6.78 -0.56
CA HIS A 90 1.71 6.97 0.76
C HIS A 90 2.73 6.84 1.89
N GLY A 91 2.49 7.60 2.96
CA GLY A 91 3.48 7.82 4.02
C GLY A 91 3.77 6.61 4.89
N ASP A 92 3.00 5.53 4.78
CA ASP A 92 3.27 4.24 5.40
C ASP A 92 3.99 3.26 4.48
N HIS A 93 4.43 3.72 3.30
CA HIS A 93 5.30 3.02 2.36
C HIS A 93 6.55 3.83 1.99
N SER A 94 6.50 5.17 2.12
CA SER A 94 7.59 6.09 1.79
C SER A 94 7.97 7.04 2.93
N GLY A 95 7.42 6.84 4.13
CA GLY A 95 7.61 7.77 5.24
C GLY A 95 9.02 7.75 5.78
N GLY A 96 9.76 6.65 5.61
CA GLY A 96 11.14 6.50 6.03
C GLY A 96 12.17 7.07 5.05
N ASN A 97 11.74 7.58 3.88
CA ASN A 97 12.62 7.76 2.73
C ASN A 97 13.86 8.59 3.08
N ALA A 98 13.67 9.74 3.73
CA ALA A 98 14.76 10.63 4.11
C ALA A 98 15.76 9.98 5.07
N ASN A 99 15.31 9.08 5.95
CA ASN A 99 16.19 8.35 6.88
C ASN A 99 17.03 7.30 6.14
N PHE A 100 16.44 6.58 5.18
CA PHE A 100 17.16 5.60 4.37
C PHE A 100 18.11 6.27 3.36
N GLU A 101 17.73 7.41 2.79
CA GLU A 101 18.63 8.26 2.00
C GLU A 101 19.84 8.70 2.83
N ALA A 102 19.62 9.20 4.05
CA ALA A 102 20.69 9.60 4.96
C ALA A 102 21.61 8.42 5.35
N ALA A 103 21.07 7.20 5.35
CA ALA A 103 21.82 5.96 5.55
C ALA A 103 22.54 5.45 4.28
N GLY A 104 22.37 6.12 3.13
CA GLY A 104 23.08 5.85 1.88
C GLY A 104 22.30 5.05 0.83
N ALA A 105 20.99 4.82 1.02
CA ALA A 105 20.16 4.14 0.03
C ALA A 105 19.85 5.04 -1.16
N MET A 106 19.89 4.48 -2.38
CA MET A 106 19.35 5.14 -3.56
C MET A 106 17.85 4.85 -3.67
N ILE A 107 17.04 5.91 -3.66
CA ILE A 107 15.59 5.77 -3.74
C ILE A 107 15.16 5.68 -5.20
N VAL A 108 14.32 4.68 -5.50
CA VAL A 108 13.77 4.39 -6.82
C VAL A 108 12.25 4.39 -6.73
N ALA A 109 11.55 5.00 -7.67
CA ALA A 109 10.08 4.91 -7.74
C ALA A 109 9.55 5.28 -9.13
N HIS A 110 8.26 5.11 -9.33
CA HIS A 110 7.60 5.60 -10.54
C HIS A 110 7.69 7.14 -10.65
N ASP A 111 7.68 7.68 -11.87
CA ASP A 111 7.74 9.13 -12.13
C ASP A 111 6.68 9.92 -11.34
N ASN A 112 5.46 9.39 -11.23
CA ASN A 112 4.39 10.07 -10.48
C ASN A 112 4.61 10.02 -8.96
N VAL A 113 5.26 8.97 -8.43
CA VAL A 113 5.63 8.92 -7.00
C VAL A 113 6.60 10.05 -6.68
N ARG A 114 7.64 10.25 -7.51
CA ARG A 114 8.58 11.37 -7.33
C ARG A 114 7.87 12.72 -7.35
N LYS A 115 6.99 12.96 -8.34
CA LYS A 115 6.22 14.21 -8.44
C LYS A 115 5.39 14.47 -7.17
N ARG A 116 4.63 13.47 -6.72
CA ARG A 116 3.77 13.58 -5.54
C ARG A 116 4.55 13.83 -4.25
N LEU A 117 5.70 13.19 -4.09
CA LEU A 117 6.57 13.44 -2.93
C LEU A 117 7.20 14.84 -2.97
N ALA A 118 7.55 15.34 -4.16
CA ALA A 118 8.10 16.69 -4.31
C ALA A 118 7.06 17.80 -4.06
N GLU A 119 5.77 17.53 -4.30
CA GLU A 119 4.66 18.47 -4.03
C GLU A 119 4.23 18.50 -2.56
N ASN A 120 4.64 17.52 -1.75
CA ASN A 120 4.31 17.44 -0.34
C ASN A 120 5.39 18.11 0.50
N GLU A 121 5.04 19.21 1.18
CA GLU A 121 5.95 20.00 2.02
C GLU A 121 6.70 19.15 3.08
N LYS A 122 6.13 18.03 3.53
CA LYS A 122 6.80 17.14 4.50
C LYS A 122 7.94 16.31 3.91
N THR A 123 7.95 16.10 2.59
CA THR A 123 8.89 15.22 1.88
C THR A 123 9.66 15.96 0.77
N ALA A 124 9.36 17.23 0.51
CA ALA A 124 9.97 17.99 -0.59
C ALA A 124 11.48 18.24 -0.39
N ASP A 125 11.95 18.27 0.85
CA ASP A 125 13.34 18.65 1.19
C ASP A 125 14.32 17.47 1.25
N ALA A 126 13.84 16.23 1.37
CA ALA A 126 14.65 15.02 1.47
C ALA A 126 13.82 13.76 1.19
N GLY A 127 14.47 12.67 0.79
CA GLY A 127 13.81 11.38 0.56
C GLY A 127 13.11 11.26 -0.79
N LEU A 128 13.53 12.05 -1.79
CA LEU A 128 12.94 11.98 -3.13
C LEU A 128 13.59 10.87 -3.97
N PRO A 129 12.82 10.08 -4.72
CA PRO A 129 13.35 9.07 -5.66
C PRO A 129 14.30 9.68 -6.69
N VAL A 130 15.58 9.33 -6.67
CA VAL A 130 16.60 9.89 -7.59
C VAL A 130 16.75 9.08 -8.87
N ILE A 131 16.25 7.85 -8.88
CA ILE A 131 16.09 7.03 -10.07
C ILE A 131 14.58 6.85 -10.27
N THR A 132 14.08 7.10 -11.48
CA THR A 132 12.66 6.88 -11.77
C THR A 132 12.44 6.03 -13.00
N PHE A 133 11.26 5.43 -13.07
CA PHE A 133 10.77 4.69 -14.24
C PHE A 133 9.34 5.16 -14.56
N SER A 134 8.96 5.05 -15.83
CA SER A 134 7.60 5.38 -16.30
C SER A 134 6.73 4.15 -16.54
N GLU A 135 7.33 3.02 -16.92
CA GLU A 135 6.61 1.77 -17.17
C GLU A 135 7.31 0.64 -16.42
N ASP A 136 8.49 0.25 -16.88
CA ASP A 136 9.19 -0.91 -16.34
C ASP A 136 10.65 -0.59 -15.99
N ALA A 137 11.19 -1.34 -15.04
CA ALA A 137 12.61 -1.41 -14.74
C ALA A 137 13.01 -2.84 -14.38
N THR A 138 14.29 -3.16 -14.51
CA THR A 138 14.83 -4.46 -14.07
C THR A 138 16.12 -4.25 -13.31
N PHE A 139 16.22 -4.89 -12.14
CA PHE A 139 17.44 -4.96 -11.35
C PHE A 139 17.99 -6.38 -11.40
N TYR A 140 19.31 -6.50 -11.50
CA TYR A 140 20.02 -7.77 -11.41
C TYR A 140 20.82 -7.76 -10.11
N MET A 141 20.27 -8.37 -9.06
CA MET A 141 20.86 -8.32 -7.71
C MET A 141 20.58 -9.59 -6.94
N ASN A 142 21.56 -10.04 -6.14
CA ASN A 142 21.41 -11.17 -5.22
C ASN A 142 20.95 -12.47 -5.92
N GLY A 143 21.32 -12.64 -7.19
CA GLY A 143 20.92 -13.80 -7.99
C GLY A 143 19.49 -13.74 -8.54
N ASN A 144 18.80 -12.61 -8.39
CA ASN A 144 17.47 -12.38 -8.94
C ASN A 144 17.48 -11.35 -10.08
N ASP A 145 16.67 -11.63 -11.10
CA ASP A 145 16.07 -10.67 -12.01
C ASP A 145 14.83 -10.12 -11.29
N ILE A 146 14.93 -8.88 -10.83
CA ILE A 146 13.87 -8.18 -10.09
C ILE A 146 13.15 -7.27 -11.08
N PHE A 147 11.98 -7.73 -11.55
CA PHE A 147 11.15 -6.98 -12.48
C PHE A 147 10.26 -6.01 -11.71
N ILE A 148 10.34 -4.73 -12.07
CA ILE A 148 9.44 -3.69 -11.57
C ILE A 148 8.56 -3.28 -12.73
N THR A 149 7.25 -3.27 -12.53
CA THR A 149 6.30 -2.91 -13.58
C THR A 149 5.18 -2.05 -13.02
N HIS A 150 4.95 -0.91 -13.67
CA HIS A 150 3.90 0.04 -13.31
C HIS A 150 2.52 -0.59 -13.58
N VAL A 151 1.57 -0.28 -12.70
CA VAL A 151 0.14 -0.55 -12.91
C VAL A 151 -0.61 0.76 -12.85
N HIS A 152 -1.39 1.01 -13.90
CA HIS A 152 -2.01 2.30 -14.15
C HIS A 152 -3.28 2.44 -13.31
N GLU A 153 -3.40 3.56 -12.60
CA GLU A 153 -4.62 4.02 -11.95
C GLU A 153 -5.28 3.01 -11.00
N ALA A 154 -4.46 2.23 -10.27
CA ALA A 154 -4.95 1.18 -9.39
C ALA A 154 -5.27 1.72 -8.00
N HIS A 155 -4.35 1.57 -7.05
CA HIS A 155 -4.45 2.19 -5.74
C HIS A 155 -4.18 3.71 -5.82
N THR A 156 -3.20 4.12 -6.63
CA THR A 156 -2.82 5.49 -7.00
C THR A 156 -2.43 5.55 -8.49
N ASP A 157 -1.95 6.71 -8.97
CA ASP A 157 -1.38 6.87 -10.32
C ASP A 157 0.13 6.52 -10.40
N GLY A 158 0.70 5.95 -9.34
CA GLY A 158 2.13 5.70 -9.21
C GLY A 158 2.51 4.27 -8.87
N ASP A 159 1.55 3.35 -8.84
CA ASP A 159 1.74 2.02 -8.26
C ASP A 159 2.66 1.13 -9.09
N ALA A 160 3.40 0.26 -8.42
CA ALA A 160 4.25 -0.74 -9.07
C ALA A 160 4.14 -2.11 -8.42
N LEU A 161 4.18 -3.15 -9.26
CA LEU A 161 4.41 -4.53 -8.87
C LEU A 161 5.91 -4.84 -8.98
N ILE A 162 6.45 -5.59 -8.02
CA ILE A 162 7.86 -6.02 -8.03
C ILE A 162 7.91 -7.54 -7.94
N TYR A 163 8.48 -8.20 -8.94
CA TYR A 163 8.57 -9.65 -9.04
C TYR A 163 10.03 -10.12 -9.02
N PHE A 164 10.38 -10.94 -8.03
CA PHE A 164 11.66 -11.63 -7.91
C PHE A 164 11.55 -12.96 -8.66
N ALA A 165 12.07 -13.03 -9.88
CA ALA A 165 11.76 -14.14 -10.77
C ALA A 165 12.34 -15.48 -10.29
N GLN A 166 13.59 -15.48 -9.79
CA GLN A 166 14.26 -16.69 -9.34
C GLN A 166 13.75 -17.13 -7.97
N SER A 167 13.49 -16.19 -7.05
CA SER A 167 12.90 -16.49 -5.74
C SER A 167 11.38 -16.76 -5.80
N ASN A 168 10.75 -16.49 -6.94
CA ASN A 168 9.32 -16.65 -7.19
C ASN A 168 8.45 -15.93 -6.13
N VAL A 169 8.72 -14.63 -5.94
CA VAL A 169 8.01 -13.77 -4.97
C VAL A 169 7.49 -12.52 -5.67
N LEU A 170 6.23 -12.17 -5.43
CA LEU A 170 5.61 -10.93 -5.91
C LEU A 170 5.37 -9.98 -4.73
N HIS A 171 5.80 -8.74 -4.81
CA HIS A 171 5.38 -7.64 -3.95
C HIS A 171 4.42 -6.74 -4.72
N THR A 172 3.25 -6.47 -4.15
CA THR A 172 2.18 -5.75 -4.87
C THR A 172 1.98 -4.31 -4.44
N GLY A 173 2.62 -3.92 -3.33
CA GLY A 173 2.22 -2.71 -2.62
C GLY A 173 0.72 -2.75 -2.33
N ASP A 174 0.09 -1.59 -2.35
CA ASP A 174 -1.30 -1.42 -1.96
C ASP A 174 -2.34 -1.80 -3.02
N THR A 175 -1.90 -2.38 -4.14
CA THR A 175 -2.78 -3.06 -5.11
C THR A 175 -3.23 -4.46 -4.67
N PHE A 176 -2.85 -4.86 -3.45
CA PHE A 176 -3.39 -6.04 -2.79
C PHE A 176 -3.34 -5.87 -1.27
N PHE A 177 -4.52 -5.86 -0.66
CA PHE A 177 -4.69 -5.98 0.78
C PHE A 177 -5.19 -7.40 1.08
N ASN A 178 -4.40 -8.19 1.79
CA ASN A 178 -4.76 -9.58 2.06
C ASN A 178 -5.66 -9.70 3.29
N GLY A 179 -6.84 -10.30 3.10
CA GLY A 179 -7.81 -10.56 4.16
C GLY A 179 -8.59 -9.33 4.65
N ARG A 180 -8.74 -8.30 3.82
CA ARG A 180 -9.54 -7.08 4.10
C ARG A 180 -9.89 -6.34 2.81
N PHE A 181 -10.76 -5.34 2.89
CA PHE A 181 -11.00 -4.42 1.76
C PHE A 181 -9.78 -3.52 1.51
N PRO A 182 -9.44 -3.25 0.23
CA PRO A 182 -8.33 -2.37 -0.11
C PRO A 182 -8.72 -0.91 0.02
N TYR A 183 -7.71 -0.06 0.15
CA TYR A 183 -7.87 1.37 -0.04
C TYR A 183 -7.61 1.70 -1.51
N ILE A 184 -8.52 2.44 -2.17
CA ILE A 184 -8.33 2.97 -3.52
C ILE A 184 -8.40 4.49 -3.42
N ASP A 185 -7.29 5.18 -3.69
CA ASP A 185 -7.18 6.63 -3.52
C ASP A 185 -7.66 7.36 -4.79
N LEU A 186 -8.99 7.50 -4.91
CA LEU A 186 -9.63 8.15 -6.07
C LEU A 186 -9.16 9.60 -6.30
N ALA A 187 -8.73 10.29 -5.23
CA ALA A 187 -8.23 11.65 -5.29
C ALA A 187 -6.80 11.71 -5.87
N ARG A 188 -6.11 10.57 -5.93
CA ARG A 188 -4.71 10.44 -6.33
C ARG A 188 -4.55 9.50 -7.52
N GLY A 189 -5.61 9.34 -8.29
CA GLY A 189 -5.63 8.63 -9.57
C GLY A 189 -5.99 7.15 -9.45
N GLY A 190 -6.29 6.64 -8.25
CA GLY A 190 -6.78 5.28 -8.11
C GLY A 190 -8.19 5.09 -8.70
N SER A 191 -8.50 3.86 -9.08
CA SER A 191 -9.79 3.44 -9.65
C SER A 191 -10.05 1.96 -9.44
N ILE A 192 -11.33 1.55 -9.40
CA ILE A 192 -11.69 0.13 -9.30
C ILE A 192 -11.29 -0.64 -10.55
N THR A 193 -11.41 -0.03 -11.73
CA THR A 193 -11.02 -0.66 -12.99
C THR A 193 -9.51 -0.87 -13.05
N GLY A 194 -8.71 0.10 -12.61
CA GLY A 194 -7.26 -0.02 -12.53
C GLY A 194 -6.81 -1.05 -11.50
N ASP A 195 -7.46 -1.12 -10.33
CA ASP A 195 -7.11 -2.10 -9.29
C ASP A 195 -7.43 -3.54 -9.73
N ILE A 196 -8.55 -3.74 -10.44
CA ILE A 196 -8.87 -5.01 -11.13
C ILE A 196 -7.80 -5.36 -12.17
N ALA A 197 -7.35 -4.38 -12.97
CA ALA A 197 -6.34 -4.59 -13.99
C ALA A 197 -4.97 -4.90 -13.40
N ALA A 198 -4.58 -4.24 -12.29
CA ALA A 198 -3.37 -4.52 -11.55
C ALA A 198 -3.36 -5.97 -11.02
N ALA A 199 -4.45 -6.39 -10.38
CA ALA A 199 -4.61 -7.76 -9.90
C ALA A 199 -4.57 -8.78 -11.05
N ALA A 200 -5.18 -8.48 -12.20
CA ALA A 200 -5.11 -9.32 -13.38
C ALA A 200 -3.69 -9.42 -13.95
N LYS A 201 -2.94 -8.30 -14.00
CA LYS A 201 -1.54 -8.28 -14.45
C LYS A 201 -0.66 -9.12 -13.54
N GLY A 202 -0.79 -8.97 -12.22
CA GLY A 202 -0.04 -9.77 -11.26
C GLY A 202 -0.34 -11.27 -11.40
N LEU A 203 -1.60 -11.66 -11.62
CA LEU A 203 -1.98 -13.06 -11.88
C LEU A 203 -1.32 -13.66 -13.15
N MET A 204 -0.93 -12.84 -14.12
CA MET A 204 -0.19 -13.28 -15.32
C MET A 204 1.31 -13.52 -15.04
N LEU A 205 1.86 -12.90 -13.99
CA LEU A 205 3.27 -13.02 -13.64
C LEU A 205 3.57 -14.26 -12.77
N ILE A 206 2.55 -14.83 -12.12
CA ILE A 206 2.73 -15.79 -11.02
C ILE A 206 2.23 -17.21 -11.33
N ASN A 207 2.82 -18.19 -10.65
CA ASN A 207 2.39 -19.59 -10.67
C ASN A 207 1.83 -20.02 -9.30
N ASP A 208 1.47 -21.29 -9.17
CA ASP A 208 0.77 -21.79 -7.98
C ASP A 208 1.70 -21.88 -6.75
N GLU A 209 3.02 -21.86 -6.99
CA GLU A 209 4.07 -21.86 -5.97
C GLU A 209 4.50 -20.44 -5.54
N THR A 210 4.02 -19.39 -6.22
CA THR A 210 4.42 -18.01 -5.92
C THR A 210 3.90 -17.56 -4.55
N LYS A 211 4.80 -16.96 -3.77
CA LYS A 211 4.45 -16.24 -2.53
C LYS A 211 4.27 -14.76 -2.82
N ILE A 212 3.32 -14.13 -2.13
CA ILE A 212 2.95 -12.74 -2.39
C ILE A 212 3.10 -11.93 -1.10
N ILE A 213 3.86 -10.85 -1.16
CA ILE A 213 3.95 -9.83 -0.11
C ILE A 213 2.91 -8.74 -0.45
N PRO A 214 1.75 -8.70 0.24
CA PRO A 214 0.78 -7.65 0.03
C PRO A 214 1.26 -6.34 0.67
N GLY A 215 0.74 -5.19 0.24
CA GLY A 215 0.96 -3.92 0.93
C GLY A 215 0.50 -3.97 2.38
N HIS A 216 -0.65 -4.62 2.64
CA HIS A 216 -1.13 -4.88 3.98
C HIS A 216 -1.72 -6.29 4.16
N GLY A 217 -1.60 -6.81 5.39
CA GLY A 217 -2.12 -8.13 5.77
C GLY A 217 -1.02 -9.21 5.77
N PRO A 218 -1.39 -10.48 6.03
CA PRO A 218 -0.44 -11.58 6.04
C PRO A 218 0.07 -11.90 4.64
N MET A 219 1.24 -12.53 4.54
CA MET A 219 1.76 -13.07 3.28
C MET A 219 0.70 -13.93 2.57
N GLY A 220 0.50 -13.66 1.28
CA GLY A 220 -0.54 -14.27 0.46
C GLY A 220 -0.03 -15.36 -0.48
N THR A 221 -0.99 -16.11 -1.00
CA THR A 221 -0.81 -17.09 -2.08
C THR A 221 -1.48 -16.61 -3.36
N LYS A 222 -1.22 -17.28 -4.49
CA LYS A 222 -1.96 -17.03 -5.74
C LYS A 222 -3.48 -17.17 -5.58
N GLU A 223 -3.95 -18.10 -4.75
CA GLU A 223 -5.38 -18.28 -4.51
C GLU A 223 -5.98 -17.10 -3.74
N ASP A 224 -5.26 -16.54 -2.76
CA ASP A 224 -5.70 -15.34 -2.05
C ASP A 224 -5.79 -14.14 -2.99
N TYR A 225 -4.79 -13.99 -3.88
CA TYR A 225 -4.79 -12.90 -4.86
C TYR A 225 -5.85 -13.06 -5.95
N LYS A 226 -6.17 -14.30 -6.33
CA LYS A 226 -7.29 -14.61 -7.22
C LYS A 226 -8.64 -14.29 -6.55
N LYS A 227 -8.80 -14.61 -5.26
CA LYS A 227 -9.99 -14.23 -4.48
C LYS A 227 -10.12 -12.72 -4.39
N TYR A 228 -9.02 -12.00 -4.19
CA TYR A 228 -8.99 -10.53 -4.22
C TYR A 228 -9.48 -9.97 -5.55
N ASN A 229 -8.92 -10.41 -6.69
CA ASN A 229 -9.39 -9.98 -8.01
C ASN A 229 -10.87 -10.33 -8.25
N THR A 230 -11.32 -11.48 -7.76
CA THR A 230 -12.73 -11.89 -7.85
C THR A 230 -13.62 -10.97 -7.02
N MET A 231 -13.20 -10.62 -5.81
CA MET A 231 -13.90 -9.68 -4.93
C MET A 231 -14.08 -8.31 -5.58
N LEU A 232 -12.99 -7.73 -6.11
CA LEU A 232 -13.05 -6.45 -6.81
C LEU A 232 -14.06 -6.47 -7.97
N LYS A 233 -13.98 -7.50 -8.84
CA LYS A 233 -14.87 -7.65 -10.00
C LYS A 233 -16.33 -7.84 -9.60
N THR A 234 -16.59 -8.70 -8.62
CA THR A 234 -17.96 -9.00 -8.17
C THR A 234 -18.59 -7.77 -7.53
N VAL A 235 -17.88 -7.09 -6.62
CA VAL A 235 -18.41 -5.90 -5.96
C VAL A 235 -18.62 -4.76 -6.96
N ALA A 236 -17.68 -4.55 -7.89
CA ALA A 236 -17.85 -3.58 -8.98
C ALA A 236 -19.08 -3.88 -9.84
N GLY A 237 -19.31 -5.15 -10.18
CA GLY A 237 -20.50 -5.59 -10.91
C GLY A 237 -21.79 -5.33 -10.15
N ASN A 238 -21.85 -5.76 -8.88
CA ASN A 238 -23.01 -5.57 -8.01
C ASN A 238 -23.39 -4.08 -7.86
N ILE A 239 -22.39 -3.21 -7.70
CA ILE A 239 -22.59 -1.77 -7.54
C ILE A 239 -22.94 -1.11 -8.87
N SER A 240 -22.35 -1.54 -9.98
CA SER A 240 -22.72 -1.09 -11.32
C SER A 240 -24.20 -1.39 -11.62
N ASP A 241 -24.68 -2.59 -11.30
CA ASP A 241 -26.08 -2.97 -11.46
C ASP A 241 -27.00 -2.12 -10.57
N ALA A 242 -26.58 -1.83 -9.34
CA ALA A 242 -27.28 -0.91 -8.45
C ALA A 242 -27.39 0.51 -9.00
N ILE A 243 -26.29 1.05 -9.56
CA ILE A 243 -26.26 2.37 -10.21
C ILE A 243 -27.22 2.38 -11.41
N GLN A 244 -27.21 1.33 -12.24
CA GLN A 244 -28.10 1.21 -13.41
C GLN A 244 -29.58 1.11 -13.00
N ALA A 245 -29.87 0.50 -11.85
CA ALA A 245 -31.20 0.48 -11.25
C ALA A 245 -31.60 1.82 -10.59
N GLY A 246 -30.74 2.84 -10.66
CA GLY A 246 -31.00 4.17 -10.13
C GLY A 246 -30.81 4.31 -8.61
N LYS A 247 -30.10 3.37 -7.96
CA LYS A 247 -29.77 3.53 -6.54
C LYS A 247 -28.79 4.69 -6.36
N THR A 248 -29.01 5.49 -5.31
CA THR A 248 -28.10 6.57 -4.92
C THR A 248 -26.88 6.03 -4.17
N GLU A 249 -25.84 6.85 -4.00
CA GLU A 249 -24.67 6.51 -3.19
C GLU A 249 -25.07 6.04 -1.78
N ASP A 250 -25.93 6.79 -1.08
CA ASP A 250 -26.39 6.44 0.27
C ASP A 250 -27.12 5.08 0.31
N GLN A 251 -27.89 4.76 -0.73
CA GLN A 251 -28.58 3.47 -0.83
C GLN A 251 -27.59 2.32 -1.07
N VAL A 252 -26.54 2.54 -1.86
CA VAL A 252 -25.48 1.55 -2.08
C VAL A 252 -24.65 1.36 -0.82
N VAL A 253 -24.30 2.43 -0.13
CA VAL A 253 -23.55 2.38 1.14
C VAL A 253 -24.31 1.61 2.20
N ALA A 254 -25.63 1.81 2.32
CA ALA A 254 -26.46 1.11 3.29
C ALA A 254 -26.74 -0.37 2.94
N ASP A 255 -26.44 -0.82 1.72
CA ASP A 255 -26.74 -2.16 1.24
C ASP A 255 -25.54 -3.11 1.39
N GLY A 256 -25.37 -3.66 2.60
CA GLY A 256 -24.31 -4.61 2.92
C GLY A 256 -24.31 -5.86 2.04
N SER A 257 -25.45 -6.23 1.44
CA SER A 257 -25.55 -7.42 0.58
C SER A 257 -24.63 -7.34 -0.65
N LEU A 258 -24.22 -6.14 -1.06
CA LEU A 258 -23.34 -5.93 -2.20
C LEU A 258 -21.89 -6.41 -1.96
N THR A 259 -21.49 -6.62 -0.70
CA THR A 259 -20.12 -7.04 -0.33
C THR A 259 -20.05 -8.25 0.60
N ASN A 260 -21.18 -8.68 1.18
CA ASN A 260 -21.24 -9.73 2.22
C ASN A 260 -20.73 -11.12 1.78
N ASP A 261 -20.62 -11.38 0.47
CA ASP A 261 -20.00 -12.61 -0.04
C ASP A 261 -18.50 -12.71 0.29
N PHE A 262 -17.87 -11.60 0.68
CA PHE A 262 -16.44 -11.51 1.00
C PHE A 262 -16.21 -11.09 2.45
N PHE A 263 -16.74 -9.93 2.84
CA PHE A 263 -16.69 -9.44 4.21
C PHE A 263 -17.98 -8.72 4.55
N THR A 264 -18.49 -8.97 5.74
CA THR A 264 -19.65 -8.31 6.31
C THR A 264 -19.28 -6.97 6.94
N ASP A 265 -20.27 -6.10 7.11
CA ASP A 265 -20.07 -4.82 7.79
C ASP A 265 -19.64 -5.01 9.26
N GLU A 266 -20.10 -6.07 9.92
CA GLU A 266 -19.69 -6.39 11.30
C GLU A 266 -18.22 -6.83 11.38
N GLU A 267 -17.75 -7.62 10.40
CA GLU A 267 -16.35 -8.05 10.33
C GLU A 267 -15.39 -6.89 10.10
N THR A 268 -15.83 -5.85 9.38
CA THR A 268 -14.98 -4.74 8.91
C THR A 268 -15.25 -3.42 9.63
N LYS A 269 -16.08 -3.41 10.67
CA LYS A 269 -16.50 -2.18 11.36
C LYS A 269 -15.34 -1.36 11.95
N ASP A 270 -14.28 -2.04 12.36
CA ASP A 270 -13.08 -1.45 12.99
C ASP A 270 -11.91 -1.34 11.99
N ASP A 271 -12.09 -1.80 10.75
CA ASP A 271 -11.07 -1.70 9.72
C ASP A 271 -10.93 -0.26 9.23
N PHE A 272 -9.73 0.06 8.73
CA PHE A 272 -9.47 1.34 8.08
C PHE A 272 -10.47 1.58 6.94
N ILE A 273 -10.72 0.54 6.14
CA ILE A 273 -11.75 0.48 5.10
C ILE A 273 -12.85 -0.49 5.54
N SER A 274 -13.95 0.05 6.07
CA SER A 274 -15.15 -0.73 6.37
C SER A 274 -15.92 -1.07 5.08
N GLY A 275 -16.84 -2.04 5.14
CA GLY A 275 -17.72 -2.36 4.01
C GLY A 275 -18.48 -1.14 3.47
N GLU A 276 -18.99 -0.28 4.35
CA GLU A 276 -19.63 0.99 3.97
C GLU A 276 -18.69 1.90 3.16
N LYS A 277 -17.46 2.10 3.65
CA LYS A 277 -16.45 2.93 2.96
C LYS A 277 -16.07 2.31 1.62
N PHE A 278 -15.89 0.99 1.57
CA PHE A 278 -15.54 0.30 0.35
C PHE A 278 -16.63 0.45 -0.70
N ARG A 279 -17.90 0.18 -0.36
CA ARG A 279 -19.04 0.39 -1.28
C ARG A 279 -19.11 1.83 -1.77
N ARG A 280 -18.88 2.82 -0.90
CA ARG A 280 -18.81 4.24 -1.28
C ARG A 280 -17.71 4.49 -2.31
N THR A 281 -16.50 4.01 -2.04
CA THR A 281 -15.35 4.16 -2.95
C THR A 281 -15.64 3.54 -4.31
N ILE A 282 -16.20 2.34 -4.37
CA ILE A 282 -16.52 1.69 -5.66
C ILE A 282 -17.60 2.46 -6.42
N TYR A 283 -18.66 2.91 -5.74
CA TYR A 283 -19.70 3.74 -6.35
C TYR A 283 -19.09 5.00 -6.98
N GLN A 284 -18.27 5.73 -6.21
CA GLN A 284 -17.64 6.98 -6.66
C GLN A 284 -16.65 6.74 -7.81
N SER A 285 -15.88 5.65 -7.78
CA SER A 285 -14.99 5.27 -8.88
C SER A 285 -15.76 5.07 -10.18
N LEU A 286 -16.84 4.27 -10.14
CA LEU A 286 -17.65 3.95 -11.32
C LEU A 286 -18.35 5.19 -11.89
N ILE A 287 -18.83 6.09 -11.04
CA ILE A 287 -19.42 7.36 -11.49
C ILE A 287 -18.37 8.23 -12.19
N LYS A 288 -17.19 8.39 -11.58
CA LYS A 288 -16.08 9.17 -12.16
C LYS A 288 -15.65 8.59 -13.51
N GLU A 289 -15.45 7.28 -13.60
CA GLU A 289 -15.07 6.59 -14.84
C GLU A 289 -16.11 6.80 -15.96
N LYS A 290 -17.40 6.78 -15.62
CA LYS A 290 -18.47 7.07 -16.58
C LYS A 290 -18.43 8.52 -17.07
N GLU A 291 -18.14 9.48 -16.20
CA GLU A 291 -18.01 10.90 -16.57
C GLU A 291 -16.81 11.14 -17.49
N THR A 292 -15.67 10.50 -17.24
CA THR A 292 -14.48 10.62 -18.10
C THR A 292 -14.73 10.04 -19.49
N ASN A 293 -15.34 8.86 -19.59
CA ASN A 293 -15.63 8.22 -20.88
C ASN A 293 -16.62 9.02 -21.76
N ILE A 294 -17.52 9.81 -21.16
CA ILE A 294 -18.44 10.69 -21.91
C ILE A 294 -17.71 11.90 -22.51
N ILE A 295 -16.57 12.32 -21.93
CA ILE A 295 -15.81 13.49 -22.40
C ILE A 295 -14.86 13.10 -23.55
N GLU A 296 -14.51 11.82 -23.68
CA GLU A 296 -13.62 11.31 -24.72
C GLU A 296 -14.34 10.86 -26.01
N ASP A 297 -15.66 10.69 -25.98
CA ASP A 297 -16.55 10.38 -27.12
C ASP A 297 -17.17 11.65 -27.78
#